data_AF-A0A3R8D3J2-F1
#
_entry.id   AF-A0A3R8D3J2-F1
#
_cell.length_a   1.000
_cell.length_b   1.000
_cell.length_c   1.000
_cell.angle_alpha   90.00
_cell.angle_beta   90.00
_cell.angle_gamma   90.00
#
_symmetry.space_group_name_H-M   'P 1'
#
loop_
_entity.id
_entity.type
_entity.pdbx_description
1 polymer ?
#
loop_
_entity_poly.entity_id
_entity_poly.type
_entity_poly.pdbx_seq_one_letter_code
_entity_poly.pdbx_strand_id
1 'polypeptide(L)'
;MPSTGLSCAFLTLYALYMNHMPLLYVVFALWGLFFAIQVPALEALFADSTPQGKRAYPITIKCVLTTVATIVGPCICVVLFQVEGDSWNLWELQLVLMVGMSLGIPPLFLLFFFNDDLAYENSIKTAVVAAKETQPLVALEAPSSASNMESEHNTFLWFGPRHVPYLLFTSDFIICNGAGLTINFFPVFFQHDYNLTPSQVNLLWVAQPLLVVVLSLVCQRCATY
;
A
#
# COMPACT_ATOMS: atom_id res chain seq x y z
N MET A 1 8.39 -16.36 2.50
CA MET A 1 7.70 -15.22 1.84
C MET A 1 8.31 -14.83 0.50
N PRO A 2 9.61 -14.51 0.38
CA PRO A 2 10.14 -13.95 -0.86
C PRO A 2 10.18 -14.96 -2.03
N SER A 3 10.36 -16.26 -1.75
CA SER A 3 10.28 -17.34 -2.75
C SER A 3 8.91 -17.49 -3.40
N THR A 4 7.83 -17.24 -2.65
CA THR A 4 6.46 -17.31 -3.16
C THR A 4 6.19 -16.16 -4.12
N GLY A 5 6.60 -14.93 -3.77
CA GLY A 5 6.45 -13.76 -4.64
C GLY A 5 7.23 -13.90 -5.94
N LEU A 6 8.47 -14.41 -5.86
CA LEU A 6 9.35 -14.60 -7.02
C LEU A 6 8.81 -15.69 -7.97
N SER A 7 8.25 -16.77 -7.41
CA SER A 7 7.52 -17.79 -8.18
C SER A 7 6.28 -17.21 -8.88
N CYS A 8 5.51 -16.37 -8.18
CA CYS A 8 4.33 -15.72 -8.78
C CYS A 8 4.72 -14.77 -9.92
N ALA A 9 5.80 -14.01 -9.78
CA ALA A 9 6.30 -13.10 -10.81
C ALA A 9 6.70 -13.86 -12.09
N PHE A 10 7.49 -14.94 -11.97
CA PHE A 10 7.87 -15.75 -13.12
C PHE A 10 6.68 -16.45 -13.77
N LEU A 11 5.74 -16.97 -12.97
CA LEU A 11 4.54 -17.60 -13.49
C LEU A 11 3.63 -16.58 -14.20
N THR A 12 3.60 -15.32 -13.75
CA THR A 12 2.90 -14.22 -14.44
C THR A 12 3.53 -13.94 -15.80
N LEU A 13 4.87 -13.83 -15.87
CA LEU A 13 5.59 -13.63 -17.13
C LEU A 13 5.33 -14.78 -18.11
N TYR A 14 5.38 -16.03 -17.63
CA TYR A 14 5.07 -17.20 -18.45
C TYR A 14 3.62 -17.19 -18.95
N ALA A 15 2.66 -16.82 -18.10
CA ALA A 15 1.24 -16.77 -18.47
C ALA A 15 0.95 -15.68 -19.50
N LEU A 16 1.59 -14.50 -19.37
CA LEU A 16 1.50 -13.41 -20.34
C LEU A 16 2.13 -13.82 -21.69
N TYR A 17 3.32 -14.41 -21.67
CA TYR A 17 4.01 -14.86 -22.88
C TYR A 17 3.22 -15.93 -23.65
N MET A 18 2.60 -16.88 -22.94
CA MET A 18 1.78 -17.95 -23.54
C MET A 18 0.36 -17.52 -23.88
N ASN A 19 -0.03 -16.26 -23.62
CA ASN A 19 -1.41 -15.78 -23.81
C ASN A 19 -2.47 -16.63 -23.08
N HIS A 20 -2.11 -17.27 -21.96
CA HIS A 20 -2.94 -18.31 -21.35
C HIS A 20 -3.85 -17.75 -20.25
N MET A 21 -5.02 -17.24 -20.64
CA MET A 21 -5.98 -16.58 -19.74
C MET A 21 -6.36 -17.36 -18.47
N PRO A 22 -6.66 -18.68 -18.51
CA PRO A 22 -6.95 -19.43 -17.29
C PRO A 22 -5.79 -19.47 -16.29
N LEU A 23 -4.55 -19.43 -16.81
CA LEU A 23 -3.36 -19.44 -15.96
C LEU A 23 -3.20 -18.07 -15.28
N LEU A 24 -3.48 -16.98 -16.00
CA LEU A 24 -3.51 -15.64 -15.40
C LEU A 24 -4.48 -15.56 -14.23
N TYR A 25 -5.69 -16.13 -14.31
CA TYR A 25 -6.63 -16.12 -13.19
C TYR A 25 -6.08 -16.83 -11.94
N VAL A 26 -5.47 -18.00 -12.12
CA VAL A 26 -4.84 -18.74 -11.01
C VAL A 26 -3.69 -17.94 -10.42
N VAL A 27 -2.85 -17.34 -11.26
CA VAL A 27 -1.71 -16.52 -10.83
C VAL A 27 -2.15 -15.26 -10.08
N PHE A 28 -3.21 -14.58 -10.53
CA PHE A 28 -3.75 -13.41 -9.84
C PHE A 28 -4.36 -13.78 -8.48
N ALA A 29 -4.99 -14.94 -8.36
CA ALA A 29 -5.44 -15.45 -7.05
C ALA A 29 -4.26 -15.69 -6.09
N LEU A 30 -3.16 -16.25 -6.60
CA LEU A 30 -1.93 -16.43 -5.82
C LEU A 30 -1.30 -15.08 -5.42
N TRP A 31 -1.30 -14.09 -6.32
CA TRP A 31 -0.87 -12.73 -6.00
C TRP A 31 -1.73 -12.10 -4.90
N GLY A 32 -3.05 -12.29 -4.94
CA GLY A 32 -3.96 -11.84 -3.89
C GLY A 32 -3.63 -12.46 -2.53
N LEU A 33 -3.39 -13.77 -2.48
CA LEU A 33 -2.97 -14.47 -1.26
C LEU A 33 -1.60 -13.97 -0.77
N PHE A 34 -0.65 -13.78 -1.69
CA PHE A 34 0.67 -13.24 -1.37
C PHE A 34 0.54 -11.85 -0.73
N PHE A 35 -0.20 -10.92 -1.34
CA PHE A 35 -0.38 -9.59 -0.78
C PHE A 35 -1.11 -9.60 0.57
N ALA A 36 -2.10 -10.48 0.75
CA ALA A 36 -2.84 -10.59 2.00
C ALA A 36 -1.94 -10.97 3.19
N ILE A 37 -0.88 -11.73 2.96
CA ILE A 37 0.06 -12.13 4.01
C ILE A 37 1.25 -11.14 4.07
N GLN A 38 1.77 -10.73 2.92
CA GLN A 38 2.96 -9.89 2.80
C GLN A 38 2.74 -8.47 3.34
N VAL A 39 1.61 -7.81 3.01
CA VAL A 39 1.39 -6.41 3.37
C VAL A 39 1.34 -6.21 4.89
N PRO A 40 0.51 -6.95 5.66
CA PRO A 40 0.48 -6.79 7.12
C PRO A 40 1.82 -7.17 7.77
N ALA A 41 2.51 -8.19 7.26
CA ALA A 41 3.81 -8.60 7.78
C ALA A 41 4.87 -7.50 7.61
N LEU A 42 4.94 -6.86 6.43
CA LEU A 42 5.85 -5.74 6.19
C LEU A 42 5.50 -4.51 7.05
N GLU A 43 4.21 -4.26 7.29
CA GLU A 43 3.78 -3.15 8.15
C GLU A 43 4.12 -3.39 9.63
N ALA A 44 3.93 -4.61 10.12
CA ALA A 44 4.34 -4.99 11.47
C ALA A 44 5.86 -4.87 11.64
N LEU A 45 6.63 -5.44 10.70
CA LEU A 45 8.09 -5.38 10.70
C LEU A 45 8.63 -3.94 10.65
N PHE A 46 7.99 -3.08 9.86
CA PHE A 46 8.31 -1.67 9.83
C PHE A 46 8.01 -1.00 11.18
N ALA A 47 6.87 -1.30 11.80
CA ALA A 47 6.52 -0.75 13.11
C ALA A 47 7.53 -1.18 14.19
N ASP A 48 7.93 -2.44 14.21
CA ASP A 48 8.89 -3.03 15.16
C ASP A 48 10.32 -2.50 14.96
N SER A 49 10.64 -2.05 13.75
CA SER A 49 11.93 -1.42 13.41
C SER A 49 12.00 0.06 13.78
N THR A 50 10.89 0.69 14.16
CA THR A 50 10.84 2.12 14.51
C THR A 50 10.86 2.37 16.02
N PRO A 51 11.79 3.20 16.54
CA PRO A 51 11.83 3.53 17.96
C PRO A 51 10.57 4.24 18.45
N GLN A 52 10.11 3.88 19.65
CA GLN A 52 8.95 4.53 20.28
C GLN A 52 9.22 6.02 20.50
N GLY A 53 8.23 6.88 20.20
CA GLY A 53 8.33 8.34 20.33
C GLY A 53 8.92 9.08 19.12
N LYS A 54 9.49 8.39 18.11
CA LYS A 54 10.02 9.03 16.87
C LYS A 54 9.35 8.51 15.58
N ARG A 55 8.18 7.88 15.70
CA ARG A 55 7.48 7.19 14.60
C ARG A 55 7.02 8.12 13.46
N ALA A 56 6.76 9.39 13.73
CA ALA A 56 6.23 10.33 12.73
C ALA A 56 7.13 10.49 11.51
N TYR A 57 8.46 10.58 11.71
CA TYR A 57 9.40 10.84 10.62
C TYR A 57 9.54 9.63 9.65
N PRO A 58 9.83 8.39 10.12
CA PRO A 58 9.87 7.23 9.23
C PRO A 58 8.54 6.94 8.54
N ILE A 59 7.41 7.10 9.24
CA ILE A 59 6.07 6.93 8.64
C ILE A 59 5.84 7.93 7.51
N THR A 60 6.28 9.19 7.71
CA THR A 60 6.18 10.23 6.67
C THR A 60 7.02 9.87 5.45
N ILE A 61 8.26 9.40 5.64
CA ILE A 61 9.10 8.95 4.52
C ILE A 61 8.44 7.79 3.77
N LYS A 62 7.94 6.76 4.47
CA LYS A 62 7.21 5.65 3.85
C LYS A 62 6.05 6.18 3.00
N CYS A 63 5.24 7.08 3.56
CA CYS A 63 4.10 7.67 2.86
C CYS A 63 4.52 8.40 1.57
N VAL A 64 5.52 9.27 1.66
CA VAL A 64 6.05 10.02 0.49
C VAL A 64 6.58 9.06 -0.57
N LEU A 65 7.36 8.06 -0.18
CA LEU A 65 7.89 7.06 -1.12
C LEU A 65 6.78 6.27 -1.81
N THR A 66 5.75 5.84 -1.07
CA THR A 66 4.60 5.17 -1.65
C THR A 66 3.86 6.08 -2.64
N THR A 67 3.63 7.34 -2.31
CA THR A 67 2.99 8.29 -3.24
C THR A 67 3.81 8.51 -4.49
N VAL A 68 5.13 8.69 -4.38
CA VAL A 68 6.02 8.80 -5.53
C VAL A 68 5.95 7.54 -6.38
N ALA A 69 5.99 6.35 -5.77
CA ALA A 69 5.88 5.09 -6.49
C ALA A 69 4.55 4.95 -7.26
N THR A 70 3.43 5.43 -6.70
CA THR A 70 2.13 5.43 -7.40
C THR A 70 2.10 6.33 -8.63
N ILE A 71 2.97 7.35 -8.72
CA ILE A 71 3.13 8.22 -9.89
C ILE A 71 4.11 7.62 -10.90
N VAL A 72 5.24 7.11 -10.43
CA VAL A 72 6.33 6.60 -11.28
C VAL A 72 5.87 5.45 -12.16
N GLY A 73 5.02 4.54 -11.65
CA GLY A 73 4.50 3.40 -12.42
C GLY A 73 3.77 3.84 -13.70
N PRO A 74 2.66 4.60 -13.61
CA PRO A 74 1.97 5.14 -14.77
C PRO A 74 2.85 6.01 -15.68
N CYS A 75 3.82 6.76 -15.13
CA CYS A 75 4.79 7.49 -15.95
C CYS A 75 5.65 6.57 -16.82
N ILE A 76 6.13 5.44 -16.29
CA ILE A 76 6.87 4.43 -17.06
C ILE A 76 5.96 3.87 -18.17
N CYS A 77 4.69 3.58 -17.86
CA CYS A 77 3.73 3.12 -18.87
C CYS A 77 3.56 4.13 -20.02
N VAL A 78 3.42 5.43 -19.71
CA VAL A 78 3.32 6.49 -20.73
C VAL A 78 4.54 6.49 -21.65
N VAL A 79 5.76 6.40 -21.09
CA VAL A 79 7.00 6.37 -21.88
C VAL A 79 7.05 5.13 -22.77
N LEU A 80 6.66 3.95 -22.26
CA LEU A 80 6.65 2.71 -23.04
C LEU A 80 5.64 2.76 -24.19
N PHE A 81 4.41 3.24 -23.96
CA PHE A 81 3.42 3.40 -25.02
C PHE A 81 3.85 4.43 -26.08
N GLN A 82 4.59 5.47 -25.70
CA GLN A 82 5.16 6.41 -26.67
C GLN A 82 6.25 5.80 -27.57
N VAL A 83 6.92 4.74 -27.12
CA VAL A 83 8.01 4.08 -27.86
C VAL A 83 7.50 2.90 -28.71
N GLU A 84 6.68 2.02 -28.13
CA GLU A 84 6.23 0.77 -28.78
C GLU A 84 4.98 0.96 -29.65
N GLY A 85 4.13 1.94 -29.31
CA GLY A 85 2.83 2.15 -29.92
C GLY A 85 1.79 2.52 -28.87
N ASP A 86 0.93 3.50 -29.19
CA ASP A 86 -0.09 4.03 -28.28
C ASP A 86 -1.50 3.58 -28.70
N SER A 87 -1.62 2.28 -28.97
CA SER A 87 -2.83 1.63 -29.46
C SER A 87 -3.35 0.64 -28.42
N TRP A 88 -4.65 0.38 -28.44
CA TRP A 88 -5.29 -0.67 -27.64
C TRP A 88 -5.05 -2.07 -28.22
N ASN A 89 -3.80 -2.38 -28.57
CA ASN A 89 -3.39 -3.66 -29.11
C ASN A 89 -2.92 -4.59 -27.99
N LEU A 90 -3.38 -5.84 -28.05
CA LEU A 90 -3.04 -6.84 -27.03
C LEU A 90 -1.53 -7.00 -26.85
N TRP A 91 -0.77 -6.97 -27.95
CA TRP A 91 0.69 -7.08 -27.94
C TRP A 91 1.36 -5.93 -27.19
N GLU A 92 0.97 -4.68 -27.47
CA GLU A 92 1.50 -3.47 -26.83
C GLU A 92 1.21 -3.50 -25.33
N LEU A 93 -0.02 -3.85 -24.94
CA LEU A 93 -0.41 -3.99 -23.54
C LEU A 93 0.37 -5.09 -22.82
N GLN A 94 0.56 -6.25 -23.48
CA GLN A 94 1.32 -7.36 -22.91
C GLN A 94 2.79 -7.03 -22.69
N LEU A 95 3.42 -6.32 -23.63
CA LEU A 95 4.80 -5.86 -23.49
C LEU A 95 4.94 -4.97 -22.26
N VAL A 96 4.06 -3.98 -22.11
CA VAL A 96 4.07 -3.08 -20.94
C VAL A 96 3.88 -3.86 -19.63
N LEU A 97 2.95 -4.81 -19.59
CA LEU A 97 2.75 -5.68 -18.43
C LEU A 97 3.99 -6.53 -18.12
N MET A 98 4.62 -7.12 -19.13
CA MET A 98 5.84 -7.92 -18.95
C MET A 98 7.02 -7.08 -18.45
N VAL A 99 7.20 -5.86 -18.98
CA VAL A 99 8.23 -4.92 -18.51
C VAL A 99 7.97 -4.53 -17.06
N GLY A 100 6.72 -4.18 -16.72
CA GLY A 100 6.33 -3.86 -15.36
C GLY A 100 6.59 -5.00 -14.37
N MET A 101 6.25 -6.24 -14.75
CA MET A 101 6.54 -7.42 -13.93
C MET A 101 8.04 -7.65 -13.77
N SER A 102 8.83 -7.41 -14.81
CA SER A 102 10.29 -7.55 -14.77
C SER A 102 10.94 -6.53 -13.84
N LEU A 103 10.45 -5.28 -13.84
CA LEU A 103 10.89 -4.23 -12.92
C LEU A 103 10.55 -4.57 -11.45
N GLY A 104 9.53 -5.41 -11.21
CA GLY A 104 9.13 -5.88 -9.89
C GLY A 104 9.99 -7.02 -9.31
N ILE A 105 10.84 -7.66 -10.11
CA ILE A 105 11.67 -8.80 -9.66
C ILE A 105 12.83 -8.36 -8.74
N PRO A 106 13.62 -7.30 -9.04
CA PRO A 106 14.74 -6.90 -8.19
C PRO A 106 14.35 -6.61 -6.72
N PRO A 107 13.25 -5.89 -6.42
CA PRO A 107 12.80 -5.72 -5.03
C PRO A 107 12.44 -7.04 -4.33
N LEU A 108 11.79 -7.98 -5.03
CA LEU A 108 11.49 -9.31 -4.47
C LEU A 108 12.76 -10.11 -4.17
N PHE A 109 13.80 -9.94 -4.99
CA PHE A 109 15.10 -10.55 -4.77
C PHE A 109 15.85 -9.90 -3.59
N LEU A 110 15.83 -8.57 -3.46
CA LEU A 110 16.44 -7.87 -2.33
C LEU A 110 15.83 -8.30 -0.98
N LEU A 111 14.57 -8.71 -0.98
CA LEU A 111 13.85 -9.19 0.19
C LEU A 111 14.45 -10.50 0.76
N PHE A 112 15.24 -11.26 0.00
CA PHE A 112 16.00 -12.40 0.53
C PHE A 112 17.16 -11.99 1.43
N PHE A 113 17.69 -10.78 1.27
CA PHE A 113 18.77 -10.24 2.10
C PHE A 113 18.25 -9.45 3.30
N PHE A 114 16.93 -9.28 3.39
CA PHE A 114 16.32 -8.60 4.52
C PHE A 114 16.40 -9.49 5.76
N ASN A 115 16.99 -8.96 6.84
CA ASN A 115 17.18 -9.69 8.09
C ASN A 115 16.32 -9.08 9.20
N ASP A 116 15.23 -9.76 9.53
CA ASP A 116 14.25 -9.33 10.54
C ASP A 116 14.83 -9.37 11.97
N ASP A 117 15.89 -10.15 12.22
CA ASP A 117 16.53 -10.25 13.54
C ASP A 117 17.18 -8.92 13.96
N LEU A 118 17.47 -8.04 13.00
CA LEU A 118 18.03 -6.71 13.24
C LEU A 118 16.97 -5.67 13.64
N ALA A 119 15.69 -6.04 13.71
CA ALA A 119 14.62 -5.13 14.12
C ALA A 119 14.89 -4.56 15.52
N TYR A 120 14.59 -3.27 15.68
CA TYR A 120 14.85 -2.52 16.92
C TYR A 120 14.21 -3.19 18.15
N GLU A 121 12.98 -3.68 18.04
CA GLU A 121 12.31 -4.38 19.13
C GLU A 121 13.00 -5.70 19.53
N ASN A 122 13.55 -6.46 18.58
CA ASN A 122 14.31 -7.69 18.85
C ASN A 122 15.61 -7.40 19.61
N SER A 123 16.25 -6.27 19.31
CA SER A 123 17.45 -5.81 20.05
C SER A 123 17.13 -5.45 21.51
N ILE A 124 15.98 -4.82 21.78
CA ILE A 124 15.52 -4.52 23.14
C ILE A 124 15.17 -5.80 23.89
N LYS A 125 14.39 -6.70 23.27
CA LYS A 125 14.02 -7.99 23.89
C LYS A 125 15.27 -8.77 24.32
N THR A 126 16.27 -8.85 23.45
CA THR A 126 17.54 -9.52 23.75
C THR A 126 18.29 -8.83 24.91
N ALA A 127 18.35 -7.49 24.92
CA ALA A 127 18.99 -6.74 26.00
C ALA A 127 18.29 -6.90 27.36
N VAL A 128 16.95 -6.89 27.38
CA VAL A 128 16.14 -7.09 28.61
C VAL A 128 16.28 -8.52 29.12
N VAL A 129 16.29 -9.52 28.25
CA VAL A 129 16.52 -10.93 28.64
C VAL A 129 17.93 -11.09 29.23
N ALA A 130 18.96 -10.53 28.60
CA ALA A 130 20.33 -10.56 29.13
C ALA A 130 20.46 -9.85 30.50
N ALA A 131 19.76 -8.72 30.68
CA ALA A 131 19.73 -8.02 31.96
C ALA A 131 19.00 -8.83 33.05
N LYS A 132 17.92 -9.53 32.69
CA LYS A 132 17.11 -10.35 33.60
C LYS A 132 17.82 -11.64 34.02
N GLU A 133 18.65 -12.22 33.17
CA GLU A 133 19.52 -13.35 33.55
C GLU A 133 20.60 -12.95 34.58
N THR A 134 20.92 -11.65 34.69
CA THR A 134 21.94 -11.13 35.61
C THR A 134 21.38 -10.72 37.00
N GLN A 135 20.05 -10.69 37.20
CA GLN A 135 19.42 -10.27 38.47
C GLN A 135 18.27 -11.19 38.88
N PRO A 136 18.35 -11.96 40.00
CA PRO A 136 17.20 -12.71 40.48
C PRO A 136 16.21 -11.78 41.22
N LEU A 137 14.96 -11.79 40.75
CA LEU A 137 13.71 -11.56 41.48
C LEU A 137 13.62 -10.36 42.44
N VAL A 138 13.09 -9.23 41.95
CA VAL A 138 12.23 -8.35 42.76
C VAL A 138 10.97 -8.03 41.97
N ALA A 139 9.85 -8.57 42.43
CA ALA A 139 8.51 -8.24 41.96
C ALA A 139 8.14 -6.84 42.45
N LEU A 140 7.75 -5.95 41.53
CA LEU A 140 7.12 -4.67 41.85
C LEU A 140 5.73 -4.67 41.23
N GLU A 141 4.73 -4.71 42.11
CA GLU A 141 3.32 -4.53 41.81
C GLU A 141 3.08 -3.12 41.25
N ALA A 142 2.26 -3.04 40.20
CA ALA A 142 1.80 -1.77 39.63
C ALA A 142 0.56 -1.29 40.39
N PRO A 143 0.51 -0.05 40.91
CA PRO A 143 -0.73 0.52 41.41
C PRO A 143 -1.64 0.94 40.25
N SER A 144 -2.87 0.47 40.31
CA SER A 144 -4.00 0.93 39.54
C SER A 144 -4.48 2.29 40.08
N SER A 145 -4.58 3.29 39.21
CA SER A 145 -5.53 4.40 39.35
C SER A 145 -5.50 5.26 38.09
N ALA A 146 -6.36 4.91 37.13
CA ALA A 146 -6.70 5.78 36.02
C ALA A 146 -7.50 6.97 36.57
N SER A 147 -6.94 8.17 36.44
CA SER A 147 -7.61 9.43 36.71
C SER A 147 -8.69 9.69 35.65
N ASN A 148 -9.93 9.76 36.10
CA ASN A 148 -11.04 10.31 35.33
C ASN A 148 -10.75 11.79 35.02
N MET A 149 -10.71 12.17 33.75
CA MET A 149 -10.87 13.55 33.32
C MET A 149 -11.80 13.60 32.11
N GLU A 150 -12.84 14.40 32.27
CA GLU A 150 -14.05 14.53 31.46
C GLU A 150 -13.74 14.89 30.01
N SER A 151 -14.27 14.11 29.05
CA SER A 151 -14.30 14.50 27.64
C SER A 151 -15.63 15.20 27.35
N GLU A 152 -15.60 16.51 27.08
CA GLU A 152 -16.72 17.28 26.57
C GLU A 152 -17.33 16.57 25.34
N HIS A 153 -18.62 16.26 25.43
CA HIS A 153 -19.34 15.44 24.47
C HIS A 153 -19.85 16.33 23.32
N ASN A 154 -19.00 16.63 22.35
CA ASN A 154 -19.40 17.29 21.11
C ASN A 154 -20.32 16.35 20.32
N THR A 155 -21.62 16.51 20.51
CA THR A 155 -22.66 15.69 19.88
C THR A 155 -23.18 16.44 18.66
N PHE A 156 -22.69 16.09 17.47
CA PHE A 156 -23.32 16.55 16.24
C PHE A 156 -24.39 15.53 15.83
N LEU A 157 -25.65 15.98 15.75
CA LEU A 157 -26.77 15.23 15.16
C LEU A 157 -26.95 13.79 15.70
N TRP A 158 -27.13 13.66 17.02
CA TRP A 158 -27.46 12.40 17.72
C TRP A 158 -26.36 11.34 17.78
N PHE A 159 -25.27 11.51 17.04
CA PHE A 159 -24.13 10.61 17.08
C PHE A 159 -23.12 11.08 18.14
N GLY A 160 -22.99 10.31 19.22
CA GLY A 160 -21.90 10.47 20.17
C GLY A 160 -20.58 9.87 19.66
N PRO A 161 -19.44 10.10 20.35
CA PRO A 161 -18.12 9.57 20.01
C PRO A 161 -18.07 8.04 19.81
N ARG A 162 -18.99 7.30 20.45
CA ARG A 162 -19.13 5.85 20.31
C ARG A 162 -19.59 5.38 18.92
N HIS A 163 -20.24 6.23 18.14
CA HIS A 163 -20.76 5.88 16.81
C HIS A 163 -19.79 6.22 15.66
N VAL A 164 -18.78 7.05 15.95
CA VAL A 164 -17.79 7.50 14.95
C VAL A 164 -17.11 6.32 14.23
N PRO A 165 -16.64 5.24 14.90
CA PRO A 165 -16.01 4.12 14.20
C PRO A 165 -16.95 3.39 13.24
N TYR A 166 -18.22 3.22 13.62
CA TYR A 166 -19.20 2.54 12.77
C TYR A 166 -19.54 3.38 11.53
N LEU A 167 -19.67 4.70 11.72
CA LEU A 167 -19.96 5.61 10.62
C LEU A 167 -18.80 5.66 9.63
N LEU A 168 -17.55 5.79 10.12
CA LEU A 168 -16.35 5.74 9.28
C LEU A 168 -16.20 4.41 8.55
N PHE A 169 -16.40 3.29 9.25
CA PHE A 169 -16.33 1.97 8.63
C PHE A 169 -17.39 1.82 7.53
N THR A 170 -18.62 2.23 7.81
CA THR A 170 -19.73 2.11 6.85
C THR A 170 -19.51 3.02 5.64
N SER A 171 -19.04 4.26 5.84
CA SER A 171 -18.74 5.17 4.73
C SER A 171 -17.61 4.63 3.86
N ASP A 172 -16.51 4.17 4.47
CA ASP A 172 -15.36 3.63 3.73
C ASP A 172 -15.75 2.37 2.98
N PHE A 173 -16.54 1.49 3.59
CA PHE A 173 -17.05 0.29 2.94
C PHE A 173 -17.88 0.63 1.69
N ILE A 174 -18.82 1.58 1.78
CA ILE A 174 -19.64 1.99 0.64
C ILE A 174 -18.78 2.61 -0.46
N ILE A 175 -17.86 3.51 -0.10
CA ILE A 175 -16.97 4.19 -1.06
C ILE A 175 -16.08 3.16 -1.77
N CYS A 176 -15.50 2.20 -1.04
CA CYS A 176 -14.63 1.18 -1.61
C CYS A 176 -15.37 0.25 -2.57
N ASN A 177 -16.61 -0.16 -2.24
CA ASN A 177 -17.43 -0.96 -3.14
C ASN A 177 -17.83 -0.17 -4.40
N GLY A 178 -18.23 1.10 -4.26
CA GLY A 178 -18.54 1.96 -5.40
C GLY A 178 -17.33 2.20 -6.30
N ALA A 179 -16.16 2.43 -5.71
CA ALA A 179 -14.90 2.59 -6.43
C ALA A 179 -14.51 1.30 -7.19
N GLY A 180 -14.62 0.13 -6.53
CA GLY A 180 -14.32 -1.16 -7.17
C GLY A 180 -15.22 -1.50 -8.35
N LEU A 181 -16.49 -1.08 -8.31
CA LEU A 181 -17.42 -1.26 -9.43
C LEU A 181 -17.14 -0.34 -10.62
N THR A 182 -16.56 0.85 -10.40
CA THR A 182 -16.45 1.89 -11.43
C THR A 182 -15.06 1.97 -12.04
N ILE A 183 -14.00 1.94 -11.23
CA ILE A 183 -12.61 2.13 -11.64
C ILE A 183 -12.19 1.14 -12.74
N ASN A 184 -12.65 -0.10 -12.67
CA ASN A 184 -12.31 -1.15 -13.65
C ASN A 184 -12.81 -0.83 -15.06
N PHE A 185 -13.87 -0.02 -15.20
CA PHE A 185 -14.45 0.32 -16.49
C PHE A 185 -14.00 1.67 -17.03
N PHE A 186 -13.33 2.51 -16.23
CA PHE A 186 -12.87 3.82 -16.70
C PHE A 186 -11.97 3.75 -17.93
N PRO A 187 -10.95 2.87 -18.01
CA PRO A 187 -10.12 2.78 -19.21
C PRO A 187 -10.94 2.44 -20.46
N VAL A 188 -11.90 1.52 -20.34
CA VAL A 188 -12.77 1.07 -21.45
C VAL A 188 -13.73 2.19 -21.87
N PHE A 189 -14.31 2.91 -20.91
CA PHE A 189 -15.19 4.05 -21.16
C PHE A 189 -14.45 5.18 -21.89
N PHE A 190 -13.23 5.52 -21.43
CA PHE A 190 -12.43 6.56 -22.08
C PHE A 190 -11.94 6.16 -23.47
N GLN A 191 -11.65 4.87 -23.68
CA GLN A 191 -11.36 4.35 -25.01
C GLN A 191 -12.57 4.50 -25.94
N HIS A 192 -13.75 4.07 -25.50
CA HIS A 192 -14.93 3.99 -26.36
C HIS A 192 -15.57 5.36 -26.65
N ASP A 193 -15.80 6.17 -25.61
CA ASP A 193 -16.58 7.41 -25.74
C ASP A 193 -15.71 8.64 -26.02
N TYR A 194 -14.46 8.63 -25.56
CA TYR A 194 -13.53 9.76 -25.73
C TYR A 194 -12.38 9.46 -26.69
N ASN A 195 -12.29 8.23 -27.23
CA ASN A 195 -11.21 7.78 -28.12
C ASN A 195 -9.81 8.05 -27.54
N LEU A 196 -9.67 7.97 -26.22
CA LEU A 196 -8.38 8.18 -25.57
C LEU A 196 -7.45 6.99 -25.82
N THR A 197 -6.17 7.29 -26.02
CA THR A 197 -5.12 6.28 -26.14
C THR A 197 -4.69 5.75 -24.76
N PRO A 198 -4.06 4.57 -24.67
CA PRO A 198 -3.57 4.03 -23.40
C PRO A 198 -2.66 4.99 -22.62
N SER A 199 -1.80 5.76 -23.31
CA SER A 199 -0.93 6.75 -22.65
C SER A 199 -1.72 7.88 -22.00
N GLN A 200 -2.77 8.37 -22.67
CA GLN A 200 -3.64 9.42 -22.14
C GLN A 200 -4.42 8.95 -20.91
N VAL A 201 -4.89 7.70 -20.91
CA VAL A 201 -5.52 7.11 -19.72
C VAL A 201 -4.51 6.98 -18.57
N ASN A 202 -3.26 6.59 -18.84
CA ASN A 202 -2.21 6.56 -17.82
C ASN A 202 -1.87 7.97 -17.27
N LEU A 203 -1.96 9.02 -18.08
CA LEU A 203 -1.81 10.40 -17.61
C LEU A 203 -2.92 10.80 -16.62
N LEU A 204 -4.15 10.30 -16.80
CA LEU A 204 -5.23 10.52 -15.82
C LEU A 204 -4.88 9.87 -14.47
N TRP A 205 -4.27 8.68 -14.49
CA TRP A 205 -3.78 8.00 -13.28
C TRP A 205 -2.62 8.73 -12.61
N VAL A 206 -1.78 9.45 -13.37
CA VAL A 206 -0.76 10.37 -12.82
C VAL A 206 -1.40 11.62 -12.18
N ALA A 207 -2.43 12.17 -12.82
CA ALA A 207 -3.08 13.38 -12.36
C ALA A 207 -3.78 13.20 -11.00
N GLN A 208 -4.31 12.01 -10.71
CA GLN A 208 -5.03 11.73 -9.47
C GLN A 208 -4.21 12.00 -8.19
N PRO A 209 -3.06 11.36 -7.93
CA PRO A 209 -2.26 11.62 -6.73
C PRO A 209 -1.73 13.06 -6.68
N LEU A 210 -1.42 13.68 -7.83
CA LEU A 210 -1.02 15.09 -7.88
C LEU A 210 -2.14 16.03 -7.40
N LEU A 211 -3.36 15.79 -7.88
CA LEU A 211 -4.53 16.56 -7.48
C LEU A 211 -4.83 16.37 -5.98
N VAL A 212 -4.69 15.14 -5.47
CA VAL A 212 -4.83 14.85 -4.03
C VAL A 212 -3.81 15.65 -3.20
N VAL A 213 -2.55 15.73 -3.64
CA VAL A 213 -1.52 16.53 -2.95
C VAL A 213 -1.88 18.02 -2.96
N VAL A 214 -2.26 18.58 -4.11
CA VAL A 214 -2.63 20.00 -4.23
C VAL A 214 -3.84 20.33 -3.37
N LEU A 215 -4.91 19.52 -3.44
CA LEU A 215 -6.11 19.71 -2.62
C LEU A 215 -5.81 19.55 -1.13
N SER A 216 -4.91 18.63 -0.76
CA SER A 216 -4.49 18.48 0.64
C SER A 216 -3.78 19.73 1.16
N LEU A 217 -2.91 20.35 0.36
CA LEU A 217 -2.25 21.60 0.72
C LEU A 217 -3.24 22.76 0.85
N VAL A 218 -4.20 22.86 -0.07
CA VAL A 218 -5.27 23.88 0.01
C VAL A 218 -6.10 23.66 1.27
N CYS A 219 -6.48 22.42 1.58
CA CYS A 219 -7.26 22.09 2.77
C CYS A 219 -6.49 22.44 4.06
N GLN A 220 -5.19 22.11 4.13
CA GLN A 220 -4.33 22.49 5.26
C GLN A 220 -4.24 24.01 5.43
N ARG A 221 -4.18 24.76 4.33
CA ARG A 221 -4.19 26.23 4.37
C ARG A 221 -5.54 26.77 4.84
N CYS A 222 -6.65 26.23 4.36
CA CYS A 222 -7.98 26.66 4.79
C CYS A 222 -8.28 26.30 6.24
N ALA A 223 -7.79 25.16 6.74
CA ALA A 223 -8.02 24.70 8.11
C ALA A 223 -7.16 25.41 9.16
N THR A 224 -6.13 26.15 8.74
CA THR A 224 -5.31 26.99 9.62
C THR A 224 -5.83 28.42 9.74
N TYR A 225 -6.91 28.77 9.03
CA TYR A 225 -7.71 29.99 9.20
C TYR A 225 -9.02 29.67 9.93
#